data_AF-A0A2E4RGA8-F1
#
_entry.id   AF-A0A2E4RGA8-F1
#
_cell.length_a   1.000
_cell.length_b   1.000
_cell.length_c   1.000
_cell.angle_alpha   90.00
_cell.angle_beta   90.00
_cell.angle_gamma   90.00
#
_symmetry.space_group_name_H-M   'P 1'
#
loop_
_entity.id
_entity.type
_entity.pdbx_description
1 polymer ?
#
loop_
_entity_poly.entity_id
_entity_poly.type
_entity_poly.pdbx_seq_one_letter_code
_entity_poly.pdbx_strand_id
1 'polypeptide(L)'
;MSMLIALLLVLMAGSVGVQADGSDPLDPSDGGADWDGDGLTNAEEQAAGTDMNNADTDNDGLPDGWEVAYGLNPLSASDANADPDGDGLSNSQEYASGTNPNSADTDGDGVADGSDPFPNDPNDGSSSDSDGDGIPDAYDPDFPGNDEGDGDGGTDGGGESEQEGEGQGQGQGQGQGQGQGQGQGQGQGQGQ
;
A
#
# COMPACT_ATOMS: atom_id res chain seq x y z
N MET A 1 -45.19 -62.78 -0.28
CA MET A 1 -45.65 -61.44 0.14
C MET A 1 -44.44 -60.81 0.82
N SER A 2 -43.72 -59.83 0.25
CA SER A 2 -44.15 -58.53 -0.31
C SER A 2 -45.04 -57.79 0.69
N MET A 3 -44.81 -56.56 1.15
CA MET A 3 -43.78 -55.50 0.95
C MET A 3 -43.73 -54.68 2.28
N LEU A 4 -42.82 -53.75 2.58
CA LEU A 4 -41.76 -53.02 1.83
C LEU A 4 -40.59 -52.71 2.81
N ILE A 5 -39.55 -52.00 2.36
CA ILE A 5 -38.63 -51.19 3.19
C ILE A 5 -38.99 -49.72 3.02
N ALA A 6 -39.01 -48.95 4.10
CA ALA A 6 -39.11 -47.48 4.05
C ALA A 6 -38.19 -46.86 5.11
N LEU A 7 -36.88 -46.85 4.80
CA LEU A 7 -35.91 -45.99 5.48
C LEU A 7 -36.21 -44.55 5.04
N LEU A 8 -36.90 -43.78 5.88
CA LEU A 8 -37.20 -42.38 5.60
C LEU A 8 -35.93 -41.55 5.80
N LEU A 9 -35.12 -41.43 4.74
CA LEU A 9 -34.05 -40.45 4.68
C LEU A 9 -34.70 -39.06 4.70
N VAL A 10 -34.51 -38.31 5.80
CA VAL A 10 -34.81 -36.89 5.82
C VAL A 10 -33.67 -36.19 5.08
N LEU A 11 -33.77 -36.15 3.74
CA LEU A 11 -33.07 -35.11 2.99
C LEU A 11 -33.68 -33.78 3.44
N MET A 12 -32.95 -33.05 4.28
CA MET A 12 -33.03 -31.60 4.28
C MET A 12 -32.37 -31.13 2.98
N ALA A 13 -33.10 -31.28 1.87
CA ALA A 13 -32.82 -30.54 0.66
C ALA A 13 -33.15 -29.08 0.97
N GLY A 14 -32.17 -28.37 1.53
CA GLY A 14 -32.16 -26.92 1.49
C GLY A 14 -32.31 -26.55 0.03
N SER A 15 -33.42 -25.91 -0.31
CA SER A 15 -33.57 -25.29 -1.62
C SER A 15 -32.56 -24.16 -1.69
N VAL A 16 -31.40 -24.43 -2.28
CA VAL A 16 -30.58 -23.41 -2.93
C VAL A 16 -31.44 -22.82 -4.04
N GLY A 17 -32.24 -21.82 -3.65
CA GLY A 17 -33.01 -21.04 -4.59
C GLY A 17 -32.02 -20.16 -5.32
N VAL A 18 -31.86 -20.39 -6.62
CA VAL A 18 -31.25 -19.44 -7.55
C VAL A 18 -31.82 -18.06 -7.21
N GLN A 19 -30.95 -17.12 -6.86
CA GLN A 19 -31.36 -15.77 -6.49
C GLN A 19 -31.95 -15.09 -7.74
N ALA A 20 -32.91 -14.18 -7.52
CA ALA A 20 -33.77 -13.69 -8.60
C ALA A 20 -33.09 -12.66 -9.53
N ASP A 21 -31.86 -12.27 -9.20
CA ASP A 21 -30.89 -11.49 -9.96
C ASP A 21 -30.17 -12.34 -11.03
N GLY A 22 -30.04 -13.64 -10.80
CA GLY A 22 -29.37 -14.58 -11.69
C GLY A 22 -27.97 -15.03 -11.23
N SER A 23 -27.58 -14.79 -9.97
CA SER A 23 -26.43 -15.49 -9.41
C SER A 23 -26.77 -16.97 -9.17
N ASP A 24 -25.92 -17.86 -9.69
CA ASP A 24 -25.81 -19.23 -9.23
C ASP A 24 -24.43 -19.38 -8.59
N PRO A 25 -24.30 -19.42 -7.25
CA PRO A 25 -23.00 -19.53 -6.58
C PRO A 25 -22.27 -20.87 -6.85
N LEU A 26 -22.83 -21.75 -7.69
CA LEU A 26 -22.18 -22.94 -8.24
C LEU A 26 -21.80 -22.80 -9.73
N ASP A 27 -22.06 -21.65 -10.38
CA ASP A 27 -21.52 -21.27 -11.68
C ASP A 27 -20.13 -20.61 -11.47
N PRO A 28 -19.04 -21.20 -12.00
CA PRO A 28 -17.71 -20.58 -11.90
C PRO A 28 -17.56 -19.29 -12.72
N SER A 29 -18.63 -18.79 -13.36
CA SER A 29 -18.65 -17.56 -14.15
C SER A 29 -19.02 -16.30 -13.37
N ASP A 30 -19.75 -16.43 -12.24
CA ASP A 30 -20.18 -15.32 -11.38
C ASP A 30 -19.61 -15.40 -9.95
N GLY A 31 -19.33 -16.60 -9.43
CA GLY A 31 -18.72 -16.80 -8.12
C GLY A 31 -17.30 -16.22 -7.97
N GLY A 32 -16.62 -15.92 -9.08
CA GLY A 32 -15.32 -15.24 -9.10
C GLY A 32 -15.39 -13.75 -9.45
N ALA A 33 -16.60 -13.17 -9.47
CA ALA A 33 -16.79 -11.73 -9.49
C ALA A 33 -16.83 -11.19 -8.06
N ASP A 34 -16.55 -9.91 -7.93
CA ASP A 34 -16.63 -9.06 -6.75
C ASP A 34 -17.58 -7.92 -7.18
N TRP A 35 -18.73 -7.80 -6.52
CA TRP A 35 -19.87 -7.01 -7.02
C TRP A 35 -20.00 -5.64 -6.36
N ASP A 36 -19.58 -5.48 -5.11
CA ASP A 36 -19.56 -4.22 -4.38
C ASP A 36 -18.14 -3.60 -4.26
N GLY A 37 -17.09 -4.38 -4.49
CA GLY A 37 -15.70 -3.93 -4.57
C GLY A 37 -14.93 -4.00 -3.25
N ASP A 38 -15.33 -4.86 -2.32
CA ASP A 38 -14.77 -4.92 -0.96
C ASP A 38 -13.47 -5.76 -0.86
N GLY A 39 -13.22 -6.63 -1.85
CA GLY A 39 -12.06 -7.52 -1.93
C GLY A 39 -12.36 -9.02 -1.77
N LEU A 40 -13.58 -9.40 -1.41
CA LEU A 40 -14.08 -10.78 -1.50
C LEU A 40 -14.72 -11.04 -2.86
N THR A 41 -14.62 -12.28 -3.34
CA THR A 41 -15.49 -12.73 -4.43
C THR A 41 -16.82 -13.23 -3.91
N ASN A 42 -17.89 -13.16 -4.72
CA ASN A 42 -19.22 -13.67 -4.41
C ASN A 42 -19.23 -15.10 -3.82
N ALA A 43 -18.29 -15.97 -4.21
CA ALA A 43 -18.15 -17.32 -3.65
C ALA A 43 -17.47 -17.35 -2.27
N GLU A 44 -16.54 -16.43 -2.01
CA GLU A 44 -15.92 -16.23 -0.69
C GLU A 44 -16.91 -15.59 0.27
N GLU A 45 -17.69 -14.61 -0.17
CA GLU A 45 -18.79 -14.02 0.58
C GLU A 45 -19.85 -15.04 0.98
N GLN A 46 -20.28 -15.91 0.04
CA GLN A 46 -21.16 -17.03 0.41
C GLN A 46 -20.55 -17.93 1.50
N ALA A 47 -19.24 -18.12 1.47
CA ALA A 47 -18.55 -18.95 2.45
C ALA A 47 -18.38 -18.26 3.82
N ALA A 48 -18.21 -16.93 3.83
CA ALA A 48 -18.20 -16.09 5.04
C ALA A 48 -19.60 -15.91 5.63
N GLY A 49 -20.64 -15.86 4.79
CA GLY A 49 -22.02 -15.59 5.14
C GLY A 49 -22.46 -14.13 4.97
N THR A 50 -21.71 -13.35 4.19
CA THR A 50 -21.91 -11.92 3.91
C THR A 50 -22.87 -11.68 2.72
N ASP A 51 -23.21 -10.42 2.42
CA ASP A 51 -24.14 -10.04 1.33
C ASP A 51 -23.39 -9.48 0.11
N MET A 52 -23.42 -10.24 -1.00
CA MET A 52 -22.79 -10.03 -2.33
C MET A 52 -23.06 -8.69 -3.05
N ASN A 53 -23.65 -7.72 -2.37
CA ASN A 53 -24.00 -6.40 -2.92
C ASN A 53 -23.79 -5.29 -1.87
N ASN A 54 -23.12 -5.59 -0.75
CA ASN A 54 -22.95 -4.72 0.38
C ASN A 54 -21.66 -5.03 1.15
N ALA A 55 -20.60 -4.31 0.77
CA ALA A 55 -19.21 -4.38 1.26
C ALA A 55 -18.96 -4.29 2.78
N ASP A 56 -20.00 -4.11 3.61
CA ASP A 56 -19.97 -3.96 5.07
C ASP A 56 -21.29 -4.55 5.59
N THR A 57 -21.32 -5.87 5.78
CA THR A 57 -22.55 -6.65 6.03
C THR A 57 -23.19 -6.31 7.37
N ASP A 58 -22.40 -6.02 8.41
CA ASP A 58 -22.92 -5.73 9.75
C ASP A 58 -23.11 -4.24 10.08
N ASN A 59 -22.60 -3.36 9.20
CA ASN A 59 -22.74 -1.90 9.19
C ASN A 59 -21.97 -1.19 10.31
N ASP A 60 -20.75 -1.63 10.61
CA ASP A 60 -19.85 -0.98 11.58
C ASP A 60 -18.81 -0.02 10.97
N GLY A 61 -18.61 -0.09 9.65
CA GLY A 61 -17.69 0.75 8.88
C GLY A 61 -16.38 0.07 8.47
N LEU A 62 -16.16 -1.19 8.86
CA LEU A 62 -15.14 -2.06 8.27
C LEU A 62 -15.68 -2.77 7.02
N PRO A 63 -14.86 -2.98 5.97
CA PRO A 63 -15.28 -3.83 4.85
C PRO A 63 -15.14 -5.31 5.16
N ASP A 64 -16.09 -6.14 4.71
CA ASP A 64 -16.12 -7.57 5.02
C ASP A 64 -14.82 -8.28 4.60
N GLY A 65 -14.27 -7.91 3.43
CA GLY A 65 -13.00 -8.41 2.90
C GLY A 65 -11.76 -7.96 3.65
N TRP A 66 -11.79 -6.78 4.28
CA TRP A 66 -10.72 -6.36 5.17
C TRP A 66 -10.76 -7.18 6.47
N GLU A 67 -11.95 -7.35 7.05
CA GLU A 67 -12.14 -8.17 8.25
C GLU A 67 -11.72 -9.62 8.04
N VAL A 68 -12.16 -10.25 6.96
CA VAL A 68 -11.78 -11.63 6.60
C VAL A 68 -10.28 -11.75 6.37
N ALA A 69 -9.63 -10.75 5.75
CA ALA A 69 -8.18 -10.75 5.54
C ALA A 69 -7.39 -10.70 6.85
N TYR A 70 -7.91 -10.01 7.88
CA TYR A 70 -7.30 -9.90 9.21
C TYR A 70 -7.87 -10.87 10.26
N GLY A 71 -8.80 -11.74 9.88
CA GLY A 71 -9.37 -12.77 10.77
C GLY A 71 -10.39 -12.25 11.80
N LEU A 72 -10.96 -11.07 11.55
CA LEU A 72 -12.11 -10.50 12.26
C LEU A 72 -13.42 -11.15 11.76
N ASN A 73 -14.58 -10.64 12.18
CA ASN A 73 -15.86 -11.30 11.96
C ASN A 73 -16.92 -10.36 11.34
N PRO A 74 -17.12 -10.37 10.01
CA PRO A 74 -17.96 -9.41 9.24
C PRO A 74 -19.48 -9.55 9.44
N LEU A 75 -19.88 -10.11 10.57
CA LEU A 75 -21.25 -10.37 11.00
C LEU A 75 -21.45 -9.91 12.46
N SER A 76 -20.58 -9.05 12.99
CA SER A 76 -20.35 -8.86 14.42
C SER A 76 -19.86 -7.50 14.93
N ALA A 77 -20.11 -6.38 14.23
CA ALA A 77 -20.18 -4.92 14.52
C ALA A 77 -19.58 -4.28 15.81
N SER A 78 -19.46 -5.06 16.86
CA SER A 78 -18.70 -4.80 18.06
C SER A 78 -17.18 -4.93 17.89
N ASP A 79 -16.67 -5.65 16.89
CA ASP A 79 -15.22 -5.80 16.69
C ASP A 79 -14.55 -4.63 15.95
N ALA A 80 -15.24 -3.75 15.21
CA ALA A 80 -14.66 -2.44 14.87
C ALA A 80 -14.16 -1.63 16.08
N ASN A 81 -14.69 -1.93 17.27
CA ASN A 81 -14.36 -1.28 18.54
C ASN A 81 -13.47 -2.16 19.44
N ALA A 82 -13.00 -3.31 18.95
CA ALA A 82 -12.03 -4.16 19.62
C ALA A 82 -10.59 -3.70 19.32
N ASP A 83 -9.69 -4.06 20.22
CA ASP A 83 -8.24 -3.81 20.24
C ASP A 83 -7.62 -5.20 20.50
N PRO A 84 -7.28 -5.99 19.45
CA PRO A 84 -6.94 -7.41 19.61
C PRO A 84 -5.50 -7.65 20.09
N ASP A 85 -4.57 -6.75 19.77
CA ASP A 85 -3.14 -6.85 20.11
C ASP A 85 -2.72 -5.99 21.33
N GLY A 86 -3.51 -4.98 21.70
CA GLY A 86 -3.36 -4.19 22.91
C GLY A 86 -2.51 -2.92 22.75
N ASP A 87 -2.40 -2.38 21.54
CA ASP A 87 -1.59 -1.19 21.22
C ASP A 87 -2.29 0.14 21.63
N GLY A 88 -3.63 0.14 21.65
CA GLY A 88 -4.48 1.28 22.02
C GLY A 88 -5.28 1.91 20.87
N LEU A 89 -5.17 1.39 19.65
CA LEU A 89 -6.10 1.60 18.54
C LEU A 89 -7.20 0.53 18.57
N SER A 90 -8.36 0.85 18.01
CA SER A 90 -9.35 -0.18 17.67
C SER A 90 -9.28 -0.51 16.17
N ASN A 91 -9.72 -1.71 15.78
CA ASN A 91 -9.75 -2.17 14.39
C ASN A 91 -10.22 -1.10 13.37
N SER A 92 -11.25 -0.31 13.68
CA SER A 92 -11.73 0.81 12.84
C SER A 92 -10.79 2.01 12.72
N GLN A 93 -9.98 2.29 13.74
CA GLN A 93 -8.90 3.28 13.69
C GLN A 93 -7.72 2.75 12.87
N GLU A 94 -7.41 1.46 13.01
CA GLU A 94 -6.32 0.81 12.29
C GLU A 94 -6.59 0.72 10.79
N TYR A 95 -7.81 0.33 10.41
CA TYR A 95 -8.27 0.41 9.03
C TYR A 95 -8.10 1.83 8.43
N ALA A 96 -8.36 2.88 9.23
CA ALA A 96 -8.16 4.27 8.81
C ALA A 96 -6.68 4.71 8.78
N SER A 97 -5.83 4.12 9.63
CA SER A 97 -4.37 4.33 9.66
C SER A 97 -3.59 3.46 8.67
N GLY A 98 -4.23 2.43 8.09
CA GLY A 98 -3.59 1.43 7.23
C GLY A 98 -2.82 0.33 7.98
N THR A 99 -2.95 0.27 9.31
CA THR A 99 -2.19 -0.64 10.19
C THR A 99 -2.86 -2.02 10.33
N ASN A 100 -2.22 -2.93 11.06
CA ASN A 100 -2.61 -4.34 11.17
C ASN A 100 -3.21 -4.67 12.56
N PRO A 101 -4.52 -4.98 12.68
CA PRO A 101 -5.24 -5.27 13.94
C PRO A 101 -4.81 -6.53 14.71
N ASN A 102 -3.66 -7.10 14.36
CA ASN A 102 -3.05 -8.23 15.04
C ASN A 102 -1.54 -8.02 15.26
N SER A 103 -1.02 -6.80 15.09
CA SER A 103 0.38 -6.42 15.23
C SER A 103 0.49 -5.01 15.81
N ALA A 104 0.67 -4.94 17.13
CA ALA A 104 0.81 -3.70 17.93
C ALA A 104 2.05 -2.82 17.61
N ASP A 105 2.67 -3.04 16.45
CA ASP A 105 3.88 -2.47 15.86
C ASP A 105 3.85 -3.05 14.42
N THR A 106 3.28 -2.29 13.47
CA THR A 106 2.94 -2.77 12.12
C THR A 106 4.17 -2.87 11.22
N ASP A 107 5.12 -1.94 11.33
CA ASP A 107 6.31 -1.90 10.48
C ASP A 107 7.58 -2.48 11.13
N GLY A 108 7.59 -2.65 12.45
CA GLY A 108 8.62 -3.37 13.20
C GLY A 108 9.78 -2.51 13.70
N ASP A 109 9.62 -1.18 13.80
CA ASP A 109 10.66 -0.27 14.30
C ASP A 109 10.84 -0.33 15.84
N GLY A 110 9.79 -0.72 16.57
CA GLY A 110 9.75 -0.84 18.03
C GLY A 110 8.92 0.22 18.77
N VAL A 111 8.25 1.14 18.06
CA VAL A 111 7.15 1.97 18.54
C VAL A 111 5.83 1.22 18.26
N ALA A 112 4.80 1.46 19.09
CA ALA A 112 3.49 0.86 18.90
C ALA A 112 2.58 1.80 18.10
N ASP A 113 1.78 1.27 17.18
CA ASP A 113 1.05 2.07 16.17
C ASP A 113 0.22 3.21 16.79
N GLY A 114 -0.49 2.96 17.89
CA GLY A 114 -1.28 3.93 18.65
C GLY A 114 -0.48 5.02 19.37
N SER A 115 0.86 4.93 19.34
CA SER A 115 1.82 5.93 19.83
C SER A 115 2.76 6.45 18.73
N ASP A 116 2.73 5.87 17.54
CA ASP A 116 3.65 6.16 16.45
C ASP A 116 3.08 7.23 15.49
N PRO A 117 3.83 8.30 15.16
CA PRO A 117 3.48 9.21 14.07
C PRO A 117 3.55 8.60 12.66
N PHE A 118 4.30 7.51 12.46
CA PHE A 118 4.62 6.90 11.17
C PHE A 118 4.43 5.37 11.10
N PRO A 119 3.29 4.77 11.55
CA PRO A 119 3.11 3.32 11.80
C PRO A 119 3.09 2.39 10.57
N ASN A 120 3.62 2.85 9.44
CA ASN A 120 3.78 2.12 8.20
C ASN A 120 5.12 2.42 7.50
N ASP A 121 6.04 3.16 8.12
CA ASP A 121 7.40 3.42 7.64
C ASP A 121 8.42 3.19 8.77
N PRO A 122 9.16 2.05 8.75
CA PRO A 122 10.05 1.63 9.83
C PRO A 122 11.37 2.43 9.89
N ASN A 123 11.33 3.69 9.44
CA ASN A 123 12.39 4.67 9.45
C ASN A 123 11.89 6.04 9.94
N ASP A 124 10.69 6.17 10.52
CA ASP A 124 10.12 7.45 11.01
C ASP A 124 10.06 8.56 9.93
N GLY A 125 9.89 8.22 8.65
CA GLY A 125 10.01 9.20 7.57
C GLY A 125 11.43 9.75 7.34
N SER A 126 12.47 9.22 8.01
CA SER A 126 13.88 9.63 7.84
C SER A 126 14.41 9.41 6.41
N SER A 127 13.75 8.56 5.61
CA SER A 127 14.05 8.44 4.17
C SER A 127 13.63 9.66 3.35
N SER A 128 12.80 10.51 3.94
CA SER A 128 12.36 11.83 3.47
C SER A 128 12.76 12.95 4.43
N ASP A 129 13.82 12.77 5.22
CA ASP A 129 14.48 13.85 5.98
C ASP A 129 15.65 14.35 5.11
N SER A 130 15.43 15.42 4.35
CA SER A 130 16.39 15.91 3.35
C SER A 130 17.62 16.61 3.93
N ASP A 131 17.54 17.16 5.16
CA ASP A 131 18.64 17.91 5.79
C ASP A 131 19.28 17.18 6.99
N GLY A 132 18.60 16.17 7.53
CA GLY A 132 19.09 15.23 8.53
C GLY A 132 18.85 15.67 9.98
N ASP A 133 17.89 16.55 10.24
CA ASP A 133 17.59 17.07 11.58
C ASP A 133 16.69 16.17 12.44
N GLY A 134 16.02 15.19 11.82
CA GLY A 134 15.09 14.25 12.46
C GLY A 134 13.61 14.59 12.28
N ILE A 135 13.25 15.59 11.48
CA ILE A 135 11.87 15.85 11.05
C ILE A 135 11.73 15.55 9.55
N PRO A 136 10.80 14.67 9.11
CA PRO A 136 10.59 14.41 7.68
C PRO A 136 10.08 15.64 6.93
N ASP A 137 10.50 15.84 5.67
CA ASP A 137 10.21 16.97 4.76
C ASP A 137 8.71 17.37 4.70
N ALA A 138 7.79 16.42 4.92
CA ALA A 138 6.34 16.66 4.92
C ALA A 138 5.82 17.37 6.19
N TYR A 139 6.63 17.37 7.26
CA TYR A 139 6.34 17.90 8.58
C TYR A 139 7.39 18.92 9.06
N ASP A 140 8.52 19.02 8.37
CA ASP A 140 9.61 19.95 8.67
C ASP A 140 9.25 21.40 8.26
N PRO A 141 9.18 22.34 9.23
CA PRO A 141 8.94 23.76 8.95
C PRO A 141 10.20 24.54 8.54
N ASP A 142 11.39 23.98 8.78
CA ASP A 142 12.69 24.57 8.46
C ASP A 142 13.27 23.98 7.14
N PHE A 143 12.76 22.84 6.66
CA PHE A 143 12.89 22.38 5.26
C PHE A 143 12.36 23.45 4.29
N PRO A 144 13.14 23.88 3.28
CA PRO A 144 12.74 24.95 2.36
C PRO A 144 11.70 24.48 1.31
N GLY A 145 10.48 24.20 1.78
CA GLY A 145 9.35 23.72 0.98
C GLY A 145 8.80 24.69 -0.08
N ASN A 146 9.26 25.95 -0.10
CA ASN A 146 9.11 26.89 -1.20
C ASN A 146 9.90 28.19 -0.95
N ASP A 147 11.03 28.35 -1.63
CA ASP A 147 11.57 29.68 -1.95
C ASP A 147 10.61 30.41 -2.91
N GLU A 148 9.51 30.96 -2.37
CA GLU A 148 8.86 32.15 -2.94
C GLU A 148 9.73 33.38 -2.67
N GLY A 149 10.96 33.29 -3.17
CA GLY A 149 11.82 34.43 -3.42
C GLY A 149 11.20 35.28 -4.52
N ASP A 150 10.27 36.15 -4.15
CA ASP A 150 9.90 37.35 -4.91
C ASP A 150 11.13 38.29 -4.97
N GLY A 151 12.11 37.87 -5.77
CA GLY A 151 13.42 38.47 -6.02
C GLY A 151 13.62 38.58 -7.52
N ASP A 152 13.20 39.72 -8.05
CA ASP A 152 13.21 40.09 -9.45
C ASP A 152 14.58 40.01 -10.15
N GLY A 153 14.61 39.38 -11.32
CA GLY A 153 15.42 39.90 -12.43
C GLY A 153 16.68 39.13 -12.89
N GLY A 154 16.45 38.06 -13.66
CA GLY A 154 17.07 37.91 -15.00
C GLY A 154 18.57 37.62 -15.16
N THR A 155 18.92 37.38 -16.43
CA THR A 155 20.27 37.25 -17.02
C THR A 155 21.14 36.06 -16.60
N ASP A 156 21.08 35.02 -17.42
CA ASP A 156 22.18 34.61 -18.30
C ASP A 156 23.59 35.11 -17.94
N GLY A 157 24.37 34.27 -17.25
CA GLY A 157 25.78 34.05 -17.57
C GLY A 157 26.86 34.78 -16.75
N GLY A 158 27.92 34.02 -16.44
CA GLY A 158 29.28 34.54 -16.32
C GLY A 158 29.89 34.57 -14.92
N GLY A 159 30.89 33.70 -14.72
CA GLY A 159 32.22 34.18 -14.35
C GLY A 159 32.64 34.21 -12.87
N GLU A 160 33.58 33.31 -12.56
CA GLU A 160 34.86 33.57 -11.86
C GLU A 160 34.86 34.40 -10.54
N SER A 161 35.22 33.73 -9.44
CA SER A 161 36.06 34.29 -8.37
C SER A 161 37.05 33.20 -7.91
N GLU A 162 38.33 33.31 -8.26
CA GLU A 162 39.37 34.10 -7.56
C GLU A 162 39.69 33.54 -6.17
N GLN A 163 40.71 32.67 -6.11
CA GLN A 163 41.38 32.28 -4.87
C GLN A 163 42.87 32.59 -5.00
N GLU A 164 43.36 33.49 -4.15
CA GLU A 164 44.73 34.01 -4.20
C GLU A 164 45.76 32.96 -3.74
N GLY A 165 46.90 32.90 -4.44
CA GLY A 165 48.03 32.03 -4.07
C GLY A 165 49.32 32.46 -4.77
N GLU A 166 50.31 32.88 -3.99
CA GLU A 166 51.55 33.49 -4.50
C GLU A 166 52.43 32.50 -5.28
N GLY A 167 52.97 32.90 -6.44
CA GLY A 167 53.90 32.05 -7.19
C GLY A 167 54.53 32.72 -8.41
N GLN A 168 55.75 33.24 -8.27
CA GLN A 168 56.51 33.81 -9.39
C GLN A 168 57.04 32.69 -10.31
N GLY A 169 56.64 32.69 -11.60
CA GLY A 169 57.13 31.70 -12.57
C GLY A 169 56.96 32.15 -14.02
N GLN A 170 58.06 32.58 -14.65
CA GLN A 170 58.08 32.87 -16.09
C GLN A 170 58.19 31.57 -16.89
N GLY A 171 57.23 31.28 -17.78
CA GLY A 171 57.24 30.09 -18.63
C GLY A 171 56.59 30.34 -19.99
N GLN A 172 57.30 30.02 -21.07
CA GLN A 172 56.87 30.19 -22.46
C GLN A 172 56.52 28.82 -23.08
N GLY A 173 55.56 28.78 -24.03
CA GLY A 173 55.23 27.60 -24.85
C GLY A 173 53.72 27.48 -25.07
N GLN A 174 53.17 27.52 -26.29
CA GLN A 174 53.22 26.46 -27.33
C GLN A 174 52.73 25.10 -26.78
N GLY A 175 51.69 24.44 -27.28
CA GLY A 175 50.74 24.75 -28.36
C GLY A 175 50.03 23.46 -28.84
N GLN A 176 48.99 23.62 -29.67
CA GLN A 176 48.44 22.62 -30.62
C GLN A 176 48.02 21.20 -30.10
N GLY A 177 46.70 20.95 -30.13
CA GLY A 177 46.14 20.09 -31.20
C GLY A 177 45.63 18.67 -30.86
N GLN A 178 44.46 18.35 -31.46
CA GLN A 178 43.96 17.02 -31.85
C GLN A 178 43.58 16.07 -30.67
N GLY A 179 42.54 15.23 -30.73
CA GLY A 179 41.59 14.88 -31.78
C GLY A 179 41.26 13.37 -31.73
N GLN A 180 40.09 12.96 -32.24
CA GLN A 180 39.59 11.56 -32.31
C GLN A 180 39.08 10.98 -30.96
N GLY A 181 38.01 10.19 -30.87
CA GLY A 181 37.04 9.74 -31.87
C GLY A 181 37.09 8.23 -32.16
N GLN A 182 36.24 7.45 -31.49
CA GLN A 182 35.76 6.07 -31.78
C GLN A 182 34.98 5.60 -30.52
N GLY A 183 33.83 4.93 -30.58
CA GLY A 183 33.06 4.44 -31.73
C GLY A 183 33.28 2.96 -32.02
N GLN A 184 32.60 2.08 -31.27
CA GLN A 184 32.37 0.68 -31.65
C GLN A 184 31.28 0.04 -30.79
N GLY A 185 30.23 -0.46 -31.43
CA GLY A 185 29.33 -1.46 -30.86
C GLY A 185 29.53 -2.79 -31.60
N GLN A 186 29.07 -3.88 -31.01
CA GLN A 186 28.89 -5.17 -31.67
C GLN A 186 27.82 -5.97 -30.91
N GLY A 187 26.95 -6.65 -31.65
CA GLY A 187 26.00 -7.64 -31.12
C GLY A 187 26.30 -9.04 -31.65
N GLN A 188 25.25 -9.87 -31.75
CA GLN A 188 25.27 -11.35 -31.91
C GLN A 188 25.39 -12.08 -30.56
N GLY A 189 24.71 -13.22 -30.33
CA GLY A 189 23.69 -13.86 -31.17
C GLY A 189 23.42 -15.32 -30.74
N GLN A 190 22.14 -15.71 -30.75
CA GLN A 190 21.58 -17.08 -30.87
C GLN A 190 22.21 -18.28 -30.12
N GLY A 191 21.36 -18.97 -29.36
CA GLY A 191 21.06 -20.37 -29.67
C GLY A 191 21.46 -21.44 -28.65
N GLN A 192 20.45 -22.00 -27.98
CA GLN A 192 20.16 -23.45 -27.94
C GLN A 192 18.69 -23.67 -27.56
#